data_AF-A0A956PMI8-F1
#
_entry.id   AF-A0A956PMI8-F1
#
_cell.length_a   1.000
_cell.length_b   1.000
_cell.length_c   1.000
_cell.angle_alpha   90.00
_cell.angle_beta   90.00
_cell.angle_gamma   90.00
#
_symmetry.space_group_name_H-M   'P 1'
#
loop_
_entity.id
_entity.type
_entity.pdbx_description
1 polymer ?
#
loop_
_entity_poly.entity_id
_entity_poly.type
_entity_poly.pdbx_seq_one_letter_code
_entity_poly.pdbx_strand_id
1 'polypeptide(L)'
;AVETSDVLFAVDSIPAIFGVTQDPFIVYTSNVMAILGLRSLYFALAGLLEYFHYLNSGLALVLIFIGVKMLGENFFKIGDALELGVIALILFLSVVASVVFPKKAELDEPETPNEEKEAV
;
A
#
# COMPACT_ATOMS: atom_id res chain seq x y z
N ALA A 1 -4.70 15.88 1.71
CA ALA A 1 -4.10 14.54 1.95
C ALA A 1 -4.83 13.46 1.16
N VAL A 2 -6.15 13.28 1.34
CA VAL A 2 -6.92 12.23 0.62
C VAL A 2 -6.89 12.41 -0.90
N GLU A 3 -7.08 13.64 -1.40
CA GLU A 3 -6.98 13.94 -2.85
C GLU A 3 -5.58 13.67 -3.42
N THR A 4 -4.53 13.84 -2.61
CA THR A 4 -3.14 13.56 -3.01
C THR A 4 -2.88 12.05 -3.06
N SER A 5 -3.43 11.30 -2.11
CA SER A 5 -3.35 9.83 -2.09
C SER A 5 -4.11 9.20 -3.25
N ASP A 6 -5.22 9.80 -3.65
CA ASP A 6 -6.03 9.36 -4.79
C ASP A 6 -5.29 9.49 -6.13
N VAL A 7 -4.67 10.65 -6.35
CA VAL A 7 -3.81 10.88 -7.52
C VAL A 7 -2.61 9.92 -7.52
N LEU A 8 -2.00 9.66 -6.36
CA LEU A 8 -0.90 8.71 -6.23
C LEU A 8 -1.35 7.26 -6.56
N PHE A 9 -2.56 6.87 -6.13
CA PHE A 9 -3.17 5.59 -6.50
C PHE A 9 -3.46 5.49 -8.00
N ALA A 10 -3.91 6.59 -8.63
CA ALA A 10 -4.16 6.65 -10.07
C ALA A 10 -2.87 6.47 -10.90
N VAL A 11 -1.73 6.99 -10.43
CA VAL A 11 -0.44 6.92 -11.15
C VAL A 11 0.09 5.48 -11.26
N ASP A 12 -0.11 4.64 -10.24
CA ASP A 12 0.30 3.24 -10.26
C ASP A 12 -0.72 2.33 -10.96
N SER A 13 -2.02 2.60 -10.75
CA SER A 13 -3.10 1.80 -11.34
C SER A 13 -3.22 1.97 -12.86
N ILE A 14 -2.80 3.10 -13.43
CA ILE A 14 -2.83 3.32 -14.88
C ILE A 14 -1.88 2.37 -15.64
N PRO A 15 -0.56 2.31 -15.34
CA PRO A 15 0.34 1.35 -15.96
C PRO A 15 -0.13 -0.11 -15.80
N ALA A 16 -0.62 -0.48 -14.62
CA ALA A 16 -1.07 -1.84 -14.34
C ALA A 16 -2.32 -2.23 -15.17
N ILE A 17 -3.32 -1.36 -15.28
CA ILE A 17 -4.53 -1.62 -16.06
C ILE A 17 -4.20 -1.74 -17.54
N PHE A 18 -3.32 -0.89 -18.08
CA PHE A 18 -2.92 -0.95 -19.48
C PHE A 18 -2.15 -2.22 -19.86
N GLY A 19 -1.52 -2.89 -18.89
CA GLY A 19 -0.94 -4.23 -19.08
C GLY A 19 -1.99 -5.34 -19.21
N VAL A 20 -3.20 -5.16 -18.65
CA VAL A 20 -4.28 -6.16 -18.68
C VAL A 20 -5.30 -5.90 -19.78
N THR A 21 -5.69 -4.64 -19.98
CA THR A 21 -6.69 -4.25 -20.97
C THR A 21 -6.43 -2.87 -21.55
N GLN A 22 -6.77 -2.69 -22.83
CA GLN A 22 -6.66 -1.41 -23.53
C GLN A 22 -8.04 -0.77 -23.80
N ASP A 23 -9.11 -1.31 -23.21
CA ASP A 23 -10.45 -0.72 -23.33
C ASP A 23 -10.57 0.55 -22.47
N PRO A 24 -10.69 1.75 -23.09
CA PRO A 24 -10.76 3.01 -22.36
C PRO A 24 -11.94 3.07 -21.39
N PHE A 25 -13.07 2.43 -21.72
CA PHE A 25 -14.25 2.44 -20.86
C PHE A 25 -13.96 1.75 -19.53
N ILE A 26 -13.24 0.62 -19.56
CA ILE A 26 -12.84 -0.12 -18.35
C ILE A 26 -11.85 0.71 -17.52
N VAL A 27 -10.88 1.36 -18.16
CA VAL A 27 -9.89 2.22 -17.47
C VAL A 27 -10.57 3.39 -16.77
N TYR A 28 -11.44 4.14 -17.48
CA TYR A 28 -12.12 5.31 -16.93
C TYR A 28 -13.08 4.95 -15.80
N THR A 29 -13.91 3.93 -16.00
CA THR A 29 -14.92 3.53 -15.01
C THR A 29 -14.29 2.98 -13.74
N SER A 30 -13.22 2.18 -13.86
CA SER A 30 -12.46 1.64 -12.72
C SER A 30 -11.82 2.76 -11.88
N ASN A 31 -11.15 3.72 -12.53
CA ASN A 31 -10.51 4.81 -11.81
C ASN A 31 -11.53 5.71 -11.11
N VAL A 32 -12.62 6.10 -11.79
CA VAL A 32 -13.69 6.89 -11.14
C VAL A 32 -14.25 6.17 -9.91
N MET A 33 -14.47 4.85 -9.98
CA MET A 33 -14.93 4.06 -8.84
C MET A 33 -13.92 4.03 -7.68
N ALA A 34 -12.62 3.97 -7.99
CA ALA A 34 -11.56 4.03 -6.98
C ALA A 34 -11.60 5.36 -6.19
N ILE A 35 -11.70 6.49 -6.90
CA ILE A 35 -11.80 7.83 -6.29
C ILE A 35 -13.05 7.95 -5.41
N LEU A 36 -14.20 7.52 -5.93
CA LEU A 36 -15.49 7.62 -5.22
C LEU A 36 -15.52 6.77 -3.93
N GLY A 37 -14.86 5.60 -3.92
CA GLY A 37 -14.80 4.69 -2.78
C GLY A 37 -13.77 5.08 -1.71
N LEU A 38 -12.74 5.85 -2.06
CA LEU A 38 -11.59 6.13 -1.18
C LEU A 38 -11.95 6.88 0.10
N ARG A 39 -12.96 7.76 0.07
CA ARG A 39 -13.39 8.50 1.26
C ARG A 39 -13.95 7.58 2.34
N SER A 40 -14.72 6.57 1.92
CA SER A 40 -15.27 5.53 2.80
C SER A 40 -14.14 4.63 3.34
N LEU A 41 -13.24 4.19 2.46
CA LEU A 41 -12.15 3.30 2.81
C LEU A 41 -11.14 3.96 3.75
N TYR A 42 -10.82 5.25 3.56
CA TYR A 42 -9.92 5.99 4.44
C TYR A 42 -10.45 6.03 5.89
N PHE A 43 -11.75 6.28 6.07
CA PHE A 43 -12.36 6.30 7.40
C PHE A 43 -12.34 4.91 8.06
N ALA A 44 -12.61 3.85 7.29
CA ALA A 44 -12.50 2.48 7.78
C ALA A 44 -11.05 2.08 8.12
N LEU A 45 -10.08 2.52 7.31
CA LEU A 45 -8.67 2.15 7.44
C LEU A 45 -7.94 2.94 8.52
N ALA A 46 -8.33 4.20 8.79
CA ALA A 46 -7.66 5.05 9.77
C ALA A 46 -7.53 4.40 11.17
N GLY A 47 -8.54 3.64 11.62
CA GLY A 47 -8.48 2.90 12.88
C GLY A 47 -7.73 1.57 12.81
N LEU A 48 -7.43 1.08 11.60
CA LEU A 48 -6.76 -0.19 11.35
C LEU A 48 -5.27 -0.02 10.99
N LEU A 49 -4.85 1.20 10.59
CA LEU A 49 -3.46 1.53 10.29
C LEU A 49 -2.51 1.23 11.46
N GLU A 50 -2.97 1.35 12.71
CA GLU A 50 -2.18 1.02 13.90
C GLU A 50 -1.76 -0.46 13.96
N TYR A 51 -2.50 -1.36 13.30
CA TYR A 51 -2.24 -2.80 13.29
C TYR A 51 -1.40 -3.26 12.09
N PHE A 52 -1.18 -2.41 11.09
CA PHE A 52 -0.59 -2.77 9.80
C PHE A 52 0.88 -2.37 9.62
N HIS A 53 1.71 -2.55 10.65
CA HIS A 53 3.12 -2.20 10.60
C HIS A 53 3.91 -2.98 9.52
N TYR A 54 3.71 -4.29 9.42
CA TYR A 54 4.42 -5.13 8.46
C TYR A 54 3.86 -5.05 7.03
N LEU A 55 2.68 -4.45 6.86
CA LEU A 55 2.05 -4.27 5.55
C LEU A 55 2.88 -3.36 4.64
N ASN A 56 3.51 -2.31 5.20
CA ASN A 56 4.39 -1.42 4.44
C ASN A 56 5.61 -2.17 3.87
N SER A 57 6.22 -3.07 4.65
CA SER A 57 7.32 -3.90 4.18
C SER A 57 6.88 -4.92 3.12
N GLY A 58 5.70 -5.52 3.29
CA GLY A 58 5.08 -6.39 2.29
C GLY A 58 4.78 -5.68 0.98
N LEU A 59 4.23 -4.47 1.06
CA LEU A 59 3.95 -3.64 -0.11
C LEU A 59 5.23 -3.25 -0.87
N ALA A 60 6.31 -2.94 -0.16
CA ALA A 60 7.60 -2.66 -0.80
C ALA A 60 8.12 -3.87 -1.59
N LEU A 61 7.99 -5.10 -1.07
CA LEU A 61 8.34 -6.32 -1.79
C LEU A 61 7.48 -6.52 -3.04
N VAL A 62 6.17 -6.28 -2.92
CA VAL A 62 5.23 -6.36 -4.05
C VAL A 62 5.59 -5.33 -5.13
N LEU A 63 5.87 -4.09 -4.76
CA LEU A 63 6.24 -3.02 -5.70
C LEU A 63 7.55 -3.34 -6.44
N ILE A 64 8.55 -3.88 -5.75
CA ILE A 64 9.80 -4.33 -6.40
C ILE A 64 9.50 -5.47 -7.38
N PHE A 65 8.69 -6.46 -6.98
CA PHE A 65 8.31 -7.58 -7.84
C PHE A 65 7.56 -7.13 -9.09
N ILE A 66 6.52 -6.30 -8.93
CA ILE A 66 5.73 -5.76 -10.03
C ILE A 66 6.59 -4.87 -10.92
N GLY A 67 7.41 -3.98 -10.35
CA GLY A 67 8.29 -3.10 -11.10
C GLY A 67 9.26 -3.87 -11.99
N VAL A 68 9.91 -4.91 -11.45
CA VAL A 68 10.79 -5.79 -12.24
C VAL A 68 10.01 -6.53 -13.33
N LYS A 69 8.80 -7.02 -13.02
CA LYS A 69 7.95 -7.71 -14.00
C LYS A 69 7.50 -6.78 -15.14
N MET A 70 7.09 -5.55 -14.84
CA MET A 70 6.67 -4.58 -15.86
C MET A 70 7.83 -4.19 -16.79
N LEU A 71 9.07 -4.12 -16.30
CA LEU A 71 10.25 -3.92 -17.15
C LEU A 71 10.54 -5.15 -18.04
N GLY A 72 10.20 -6.36 -17.57
CA GLY A 72 10.45 -7.64 -18.24
C GLY A 72 9.29 -8.17 -19.10
N GLU A 73 8.15 -7.50 -19.13
CA GLU A 73 6.89 -7.98 -19.74
C GLU A 73 7.04 -8.31 -21.24
N ASN A 74 7.96 -7.64 -21.93
CA ASN A 74 8.23 -7.88 -23.35
C ASN A 74 8.95 -9.22 -23.64
N PHE A 75 9.56 -9.86 -22.65
CA PHE A 75 10.41 -11.05 -22.86
C PHE A 75 9.78 -12.36 -22.34
N PHE A 76 8.93 -12.29 -21.31
CA PHE A 76 8.30 -13.47 -20.69
C PHE A 76 6.82 -13.24 -20.45
N LYS A 77 5.97 -13.90 -21.24
CA LYS A 77 4.52 -13.99 -20.96
C LYS A 77 4.27 -15.07 -19.91
N ILE A 78 4.47 -14.70 -18.65
CA ILE A 78 4.00 -15.50 -17.52
C ILE A 78 2.48 -15.31 -17.46
N GLY A 79 1.72 -16.35 -17.08
CA GLY A 79 0.28 -16.21 -16.94
C GLY A 79 -0.05 -15.25 -15.78
N ASP A 80 -0.88 -14.24 -16.04
CA ASP A 80 -1.27 -13.20 -15.06
C ASP A 80 -1.83 -13.80 -13.75
N ALA A 81 -2.46 -14.98 -13.86
CA ALA A 81 -2.98 -15.73 -12.70
C ALA A 81 -1.89 -16.15 -11.70
N LEU A 82 -0.68 -16.48 -12.18
CA LEU A 82 0.43 -16.88 -11.31
C LEU A 82 0.97 -15.66 -10.56
N GLU A 83 1.08 -14.53 -11.25
CA GLU A 83 1.53 -13.26 -10.68
C GLU A 83 0.58 -12.78 -9.59
N LEU A 84 -0.72 -12.82 -9.88
CA LEU A 84 -1.76 -12.52 -8.90
C LEU A 84 -1.65 -13.46 -7.68
N GLY A 85 -1.38 -14.74 -7.90
CA GLY A 85 -1.17 -15.71 -6.83
C GLY A 85 0.02 -15.37 -5.93
N VAL A 86 1.15 -14.97 -6.52
CA VAL A 86 2.36 -14.57 -5.76
C VAL A 86 2.10 -13.29 -4.96
N ILE A 87 1.50 -12.27 -5.58
CA ILE A 87 1.16 -11.01 -4.90
C ILE A 87 0.18 -11.27 -3.76
N ALA A 88 -0.88 -12.04 -4.02
CA ALA A 88 -1.86 -12.41 -3.00
C ALA A 88 -1.20 -13.16 -1.83
N LEU A 89 -0.25 -14.06 -2.10
CA LEU A 89 0.49 -14.77 -1.06
C LEU A 89 1.34 -13.83 -0.21
N ILE A 90 2.10 -12.92 -0.84
CA ILE A 90 2.95 -11.96 -0.12
C ILE A 90 2.09 -11.04 0.75
N LEU A 91 1.00 -10.51 0.21
CA LEU A 91 0.07 -9.66 0.97
C LEU A 91 -0.59 -10.44 2.11
N PHE A 92 -1.04 -11.67 1.86
CA PHE A 92 -1.63 -12.51 2.89
C PHE A 92 -0.66 -12.78 4.04
N LEU A 93 0.58 -13.18 3.73
CA LEU A 93 1.62 -13.41 4.74
C LEU A 93 1.95 -12.12 5.50
N SER A 94 1.98 -10.98 4.82
CA SER A 94 2.25 -9.67 5.44
C SER A 94 1.14 -9.25 6.40
N VAL A 95 -0.13 -9.46 6.01
CA VAL A 95 -1.29 -9.18 6.87
C VAL A 95 -1.30 -10.12 8.07
N VAL A 96 -1.10 -11.44 7.87
CA VAL A 96 -1.05 -12.41 8.97
C VAL A 96 0.09 -12.10 9.93
N ALA A 97 1.29 -11.80 9.41
CA ALA A 97 2.43 -11.40 10.24
C ALA A 97 2.12 -10.12 11.03
N SER A 98 1.44 -9.15 10.42
CA SER A 98 1.06 -7.91 11.08
C SER A 98 0.02 -8.07 12.18
N VAL A 99 -0.92 -9.01 12.02
CA VAL A 99 -1.95 -9.31 13.03
C VAL A 99 -1.40 -10.20 14.15
N VAL A 100 -0.50 -11.14 13.83
CA VAL A 100 0.07 -12.10 14.81
C VAL A 100 1.19 -11.48 15.65
N PHE A 101 1.95 -10.54 15.09
CA PHE A 101 3.01 -9.80 15.80
C PHE A 101 2.72 -8.29 15.81
N PRO A 102 1.69 -7.82 16.53
CA PRO A 102 1.48 -6.40 16.71
C PRO A 102 2.69 -5.81 17.44
N LYS A 103 3.27 -4.73 16.90
CA LYS A 103 4.42 -4.05 17.48
C LYS A 103 4.05 -3.69 18.93
N LYS A 104 4.76 -4.26 19.90
CA LYS A 104 4.70 -3.81 21.29
C LYS A 104 5.00 -2.31 21.25
N ALA A 105 4.04 -1.50 21.70
CA ALA A 105 4.22 -0.06 21.86
C ALA A 105 5.62 0.18 22.43
N GLU A 106 6.40 0.96 21.69
CA GLU A 106 7.69 1.46 22.14
C GLU A 106 7.41 2.14 23.48
N LEU A 107 7.81 1.48 24.57
CA LEU A 107 7.74 2.03 25.90
C LEU A 107 8.74 3.17 25.96
N ASP A 108 8.23 4.35 26.32
CA ASP A 108 8.93 5.43 27.02
C ASP A 108 10.26 5.90 26.39
N GLU A 109 10.18 6.90 25.53
CA GLU A 109 11.05 8.07 25.76
C GLU A 109 10.23 9.09 26.56
N PRO A 110 10.49 9.27 27.87
CA PRO A 110 9.89 10.37 28.59
C PRO A 110 10.42 11.66 27.98
N GLU A 111 9.52 12.48 27.43
CA GLU A 111 9.80 13.89 27.19
C GLU A 111 10.28 14.50 28.51
N THR A 112 11.59 14.76 28.63
CA THR A 112 12.13 15.55 29.74
C THR A 112 11.61 16.98 29.59
N PRO A 113 10.84 17.51 30.55
CA PRO A 113 10.46 18.92 30.55
C PRO A 113 11.74 19.72 30.79
N ASN A 114 12.16 20.51 29.80
CA ASN A 114 13.29 21.41 29.94
C ASN A 114 12.79 22.72 30.57
N GLU A 115 12.41 22.65 31.85
CA GLU A 115 12.06 23.78 32.71
C GLU A 115 12.86 23.69 34.02
N GLU A 116 14.18 23.89 33.98
CA GLU A 116 14.93 24.52 35.09
C GLU A 116 16.39 24.82 34.68
N LYS A 117 16.59 25.96 33.99
CA LYS A 117 17.85 26.71 34.09
C LYS A 117 17.55 28.21 34.23
N GLU A 118 16.72 28.52 35.22
CA GLU A 118 16.80 29.78 35.98
C GLU A 118 17.32 29.44 37.38
N ALA A 119 18.65 29.31 37.52
CA ALA A 119 19.41 29.54 38.76
C ALA A 119 20.86 29.06 38.55
N VAL A 120 21.75 30.00 38.25
CA VAL A 120 23.11 30.23 38.79
C VAL A 120 23.88 31.13 37.82
#